data_AF-A0A4S4EJ29-F1
#
_entry.id   AF-A0A4S4EJ29-F1
#
_cell.length_a   1.000
_cell.length_b   1.000
_cell.length_c   1.000
_cell.angle_alpha   90.00
_cell.angle_beta   90.00
_cell.angle_gamma   90.00
#
_symmetry.space_group_name_H-M   'P 1'
#
loop_
_entity.id
_entity.type
_entity.pdbx_description
1 polymer ?
#
loop_
_entity_poly.entity_id
_entity_poly.type
_entity_poly.pdbx_seq_one_letter_code
_entity_poly.pdbx_strand_id
1 'polypeptide(L)'
;MFYFFNNPRSSFGDNYVVLLCLVYCVTGMAYVFAILLEPSPGQLWCVLLPVVLTLIANQDKDSQTAKLLGNYCFPKWALEAFVIANAERYSGVWLITRCGSLMQSGYDLNNWTHCLIYLVLTGVVCRIIAFFCLVTFQKK
;
A
#
# COMPACT_ATOMS: atom_id res chain seq x y z
N MET A 1 8.76 22.47 -3.88
CA MET A 1 7.50 22.15 -3.18
C MET A 1 7.12 23.34 -2.30
N PHE A 2 6.13 24.14 -2.70
CA PHE A 2 5.67 25.29 -1.90
C PHE A 2 4.67 24.82 -0.83
N TYR A 3 4.96 25.10 0.44
CA TYR A 3 4.09 24.77 1.58
C TYR A 3 3.19 25.97 1.90
N PHE A 4 1.89 25.85 1.66
CA PHE A 4 0.90 26.76 2.22
C PHE A 4 0.25 26.13 3.45
N PHE A 5 0.12 26.91 4.53
CA PHE A 5 -0.52 26.52 5.79
C PHE A 5 -2.05 26.65 5.79
N ASN A 6 -2.66 27.16 4.71
CA ASN A 6 -4.01 27.75 4.77
C ASN A 6 -5.13 26.90 4.15
N ASN A 7 -4.87 25.67 3.70
CA ASN A 7 -5.93 24.74 3.28
C ASN A 7 -5.52 23.28 3.54
N PRO A 8 -6.35 22.46 4.20
CA PRO A 8 -6.08 21.04 4.35
C PRO A 8 -6.10 20.38 2.97
N ARG A 9 -4.91 19.97 2.49
CA ARG A 9 -4.68 19.38 1.15
C ARG A 9 -5.46 18.09 0.93
N SER A 10 -5.93 17.43 1.98
CA SER A 10 -6.69 16.19 1.92
C SER A 10 -7.70 16.10 3.05
N SER A 11 -8.75 15.31 2.86
CA SER A 11 -9.69 14.98 3.93
C SER A 11 -9.03 14.04 4.93
N PHE A 12 -9.17 14.33 6.23
CA PHE A 12 -8.69 13.41 7.27
C PHE A 12 -9.35 12.03 7.14
N GLY A 13 -10.64 12.00 6.79
CA GLY A 13 -11.40 10.76 6.61
C GLY A 13 -10.81 9.85 5.54
N ASP A 14 -10.48 10.39 4.37
CA ASP A 14 -9.99 9.58 3.25
C ASP A 14 -8.62 8.97 3.55
N ASN A 15 -7.71 9.75 4.16
CA ASN A 15 -6.41 9.22 4.59
C ASN A 15 -6.56 8.18 5.71
N TYR A 16 -7.51 8.39 6.63
CA TYR A 16 -7.77 7.43 7.70
C TYR A 16 -8.31 6.11 7.16
N VAL A 17 -9.19 6.14 6.15
CA VAL A 17 -9.68 4.93 5.46
C VAL A 17 -8.54 4.19 4.77
N VAL A 18 -7.68 4.88 4.01
CA VAL A 18 -6.51 4.26 3.35
C VAL A 18 -5.59 3.63 4.39
N LEU A 19 -5.32 4.33 5.50
CA LEU A 19 -4.49 3.83 6.59
C LEU A 19 -5.09 2.57 7.22
N LEU A 20 -6.40 2.55 7.49
CA LEU A 20 -7.08 1.36 8.02
C LEU A 20 -6.95 0.15 7.08
N CYS A 21 -7.17 0.35 5.78
CA CYS A 21 -7.02 -0.71 4.78
C CYS A 21 -5.57 -1.23 4.72
N LEU A 22 -4.59 -0.33 4.79
CA LEU A 22 -3.18 -0.70 4.82
C LEU A 22 -2.83 -1.50 6.08
N VAL A 23 -3.22 -1.03 7.26
CA VAL A 23 -2.97 -1.73 8.53
C VAL A 23 -3.66 -3.10 8.53
N TYR A 24 -4.88 -3.19 8.00
CA TYR A 24 -5.60 -4.45 7.84
C TYR A 24 -4.84 -5.44 6.94
N CYS A 25 -4.24 -4.97 5.84
CA CYS A 25 -3.42 -5.79 4.95
C CYS A 25 -2.13 -6.26 5.63
N VAL A 26 -1.38 -5.35 6.26
CA VAL A 26 -0.07 -5.65 6.88
C VAL A 26 -0.21 -6.58 8.08
N THR A 27 -1.23 -6.38 8.91
CA THR A 27 -1.54 -7.30 10.02
C THR A 27 -1.86 -8.71 9.55
N GLY A 28 -2.54 -8.85 8.40
CA GLY A 28 -2.80 -10.15 7.78
C GLY A 28 -1.52 -10.89 7.42
N MET A 29 -0.55 -10.21 6.81
CA MET A 29 0.77 -10.80 6.49
C MET A 29 1.56 -11.14 7.76
N ALA A 30 1.50 -10.27 8.78
CA ALA A 30 2.18 -10.50 10.05
C ALA A 30 1.71 -11.79 10.74
N TYR A 31 0.42 -12.12 10.67
CA TYR A 31 -0.08 -13.39 11.21
C TYR A 31 0.53 -14.61 10.53
N VAL A 32 0.75 -14.55 9.21
CA VAL A 32 1.41 -15.65 8.48
C VAL A 32 2.85 -15.83 8.99
N PHE A 33 3.60 -14.74 9.13
CA PHE A 33 4.97 -14.81 9.65
C PHE A 33 5.04 -15.30 11.09
N ALA A 34 4.10 -14.86 11.94
CA ALA A 34 4.04 -15.26 13.34
C ALA A 34 3.77 -16.77 13.53
N ILE A 35 3.06 -17.41 12.60
CA ILE A 35 2.78 -18.85 12.66
C ILE A 35 3.98 -19.67 12.17
N LEU A 36 4.60 -19.24 11.06
CA LEU A 36 5.66 -20.00 10.41
C LEU A 36 7.01 -19.87 11.16
N LEU A 37 7.34 -18.67 11.63
CA LEU A 37 8.65 -18.32 12.20
C LEU A 37 8.60 -18.18 13.73
N GLU A 38 9.76 -18.29 14.37
CA GLU A 38 9.96 -17.89 15.76
C GLU A 38 9.81 -16.36 15.93
N PRO A 39 9.52 -15.84 17.14
CA PRO A 39 9.24 -14.42 17.35
C PRO A 39 10.38 -13.49 16.89
N SER A 40 11.64 -13.86 17.15
CA SER A 40 12.80 -13.06 16.75
C SER A 40 12.96 -12.93 15.22
N PRO A 41 13.07 -14.03 14.44
CA PRO A 41 13.13 -13.92 12.99
C PRO A 41 11.83 -13.37 12.37
N GLY A 42 10.66 -13.67 12.96
CA GLY A 42 9.37 -13.16 12.49
C GLY A 42 9.28 -11.63 12.50
N GLN A 43 9.77 -10.98 13.57
CA GLN A 43 9.82 -9.52 13.65
C GLN A 43 10.71 -8.90 12.55
N LEU A 44 11.90 -9.49 12.31
CA LEU A 44 12.80 -9.01 11.25
C LEU A 44 12.15 -9.12 9.86
N TRP A 45 11.47 -10.24 9.58
CA TRP A 45 10.75 -10.43 8.31
C TRP A 45 9.59 -9.44 8.15
N CYS A 46 8.87 -9.12 9.22
CA CYS A 46 7.79 -8.13 9.19
C CYS A 46 8.29 -6.71 8.86
N VAL A 47 9.53 -6.37 9.20
CA VAL A 47 10.13 -5.06 8.86
C VAL A 47 10.77 -5.09 7.47
N LEU A 48 11.52 -6.15 7.17
CA LEU A 48 12.30 -6.26 5.94
C LEU A 48 11.40 -6.29 4.71
N LEU A 49 10.33 -7.10 4.74
CA LEU A 49 9.47 -7.32 3.58
C LEU A 49 8.75 -6.04 3.10
N PRO A 50 8.09 -5.24 3.97
CA PRO A 50 7.51 -3.97 3.55
C PRO A 50 8.54 -2.98 3.00
N VAL A 51 9.74 -2.92 3.60
CA VAL A 51 10.80 -2.02 3.13
C VAL A 51 11.26 -2.42 1.73
N VAL A 52 11.58 -3.70 1.52
CA VAL A 52 12.00 -4.21 0.20
C VAL A 52 10.91 -4.01 -0.85
N LEU A 53 9.64 -4.30 -0.53
CA LEU A 53 8.52 -4.09 -1.46
C LEU A 53 8.31 -2.61 -1.79
N THR A 54 8.55 -1.72 -0.85
CA THR A 54 8.47 -0.26 -1.08
C THR A 54 9.59 0.22 -2.00
N LEU A 55 10.81 -0.31 -1.85
CA LEU A 55 11.91 -0.01 -2.76
C LEU A 55 11.61 -0.51 -4.18
N ILE A 56 11.11 -1.74 -4.30
CA ILE A 56 10.70 -2.32 -5.60
C ILE A 56 9.56 -1.49 -6.23
N ALA A 57 8.63 -0.98 -5.43
CA ALA A 57 7.52 -0.15 -5.91
C ALA A 57 7.98 1.21 -6.49
N ASN A 58 9.11 1.73 -6.00
CA ASN A 58 9.65 3.05 -6.35
C ASN A 58 10.80 2.99 -7.37
N GLN A 59 11.39 1.83 -7.63
CA GLN A 59 12.53 1.70 -8.55
C GLN A 59 12.08 1.72 -10.02
N ASP A 60 12.92 2.33 -10.88
CA ASP A 60 12.72 2.31 -12.33
C ASP A 60 12.78 0.88 -12.87
N LYS A 61 11.77 0.54 -13.66
CA LYS A 61 11.46 -0.85 -13.97
C LYS A 61 12.23 -1.31 -15.21
N ASP A 62 13.43 -1.85 -15.01
CA ASP A 62 14.27 -2.34 -16.10
C ASP A 62 13.92 -3.80 -16.49
N SER A 63 13.58 -4.65 -15.52
CA SER A 63 13.25 -6.08 -15.75
C SER A 63 11.74 -6.37 -15.72
N GLN A 64 11.29 -7.36 -16.52
CA GLN A 64 9.87 -7.74 -16.65
C GLN A 64 9.26 -8.28 -15.34
N THR A 65 10.05 -8.97 -14.52
CA THR A 65 9.63 -9.47 -13.21
C THR A 65 9.48 -8.34 -12.18
N ALA A 66 10.41 -7.37 -12.18
CA ALA A 66 10.29 -6.17 -11.35
C ALA A 66 9.10 -5.28 -11.77
N LYS A 67 8.76 -5.25 -13.07
CA LYS A 67 7.53 -4.58 -13.55
C LYS A 67 6.27 -5.20 -12.96
N LEU A 68 6.18 -6.53 -12.96
CA LEU A 68 5.02 -7.23 -12.41
C LEU A 68 4.93 -7.05 -10.89
N LEU A 69 6.03 -7.28 -10.17
CA LEU A 69 6.08 -7.16 -8.71
C LEU A 69 5.81 -5.72 -8.24
N GLY A 70 6.41 -4.73 -8.91
CA GLY A 70 6.22 -3.32 -8.59
C GLY A 70 4.83 -2.78 -8.93
N ASN A 71 4.10 -3.43 -9.86
CA ASN A 71 2.71 -3.07 -10.17
C ASN A 71 1.71 -3.75 -9.22
N TYR A 72 2.00 -4.97 -8.76
CA TYR A 72 1.11 -5.79 -7.93
C TYR A 72 1.56 -5.90 -6.47
N CYS A 73 2.12 -4.83 -5.91
CA CYS A 73 2.51 -4.80 -4.50
C CYS A 73 1.61 -3.88 -3.68
N PHE A 74 1.32 -4.30 -2.44
CA PHE A 74 0.50 -3.52 -1.51
C PHE A 74 1.04 -2.09 -1.24
N PRO A 75 2.38 -1.82 -1.20
CA PRO A 75 2.87 -0.46 -1.01
C PRO A 75 2.54 0.44 -2.20
N LYS A 76 2.49 -0.09 -3.43
CA LYS A 76 2.15 0.69 -4.63
C LYS A 76 0.70 1.15 -4.59
N TRP A 77 -0.23 0.24 -4.31
CA TRP A 77 -1.66 0.58 -4.18
C TRP A 77 -1.92 1.54 -3.01
N ALA A 78 -1.23 1.35 -1.88
CA ALA A 78 -1.35 2.26 -0.75
C ALA A 78 -0.81 3.66 -1.08
N LEU A 79 0.35 3.74 -1.71
CA LEU A 79 0.95 5.02 -2.14
C LEU A 79 0.05 5.73 -3.15
N GLU A 80 -0.46 5.02 -4.14
CA GLU A 80 -1.40 5.56 -5.13
C GLU A 80 -2.68 6.09 -4.44
N ALA A 81 -3.28 5.32 -3.53
CA ALA A 81 -4.46 5.74 -2.79
C ALA A 81 -4.21 6.99 -1.91
N PHE A 82 -3.05 7.08 -1.24
CA PHE A 82 -2.66 8.26 -0.49
C PHE A 82 -2.43 9.47 -1.40
N VAL A 83 -1.72 9.30 -2.52
CA VAL A 83 -1.46 10.39 -3.47
C VAL A 83 -2.76 10.90 -4.07
N ILE A 84 -3.69 10.02 -4.46
CA ILE A 84 -4.99 10.42 -5.02
C ILE A 84 -5.85 11.15 -3.98
N ALA A 85 -5.93 10.64 -2.74
CA ALA A 85 -6.66 11.30 -1.65
C ALA A 85 -6.13 12.72 -1.36
N ASN A 86 -4.81 12.92 -1.54
CA ASN A 86 -4.19 14.24 -1.43
C ASN A 86 -4.33 15.09 -2.71
N ALA A 87 -4.54 14.46 -3.86
CA ALA A 87 -4.63 15.13 -5.14
C ALA A 87 -6.03 15.70 -5.42
N GLU A 88 -7.07 15.11 -4.86
CA GLU A 88 -8.48 15.43 -5.16
C GLU A 88 -8.83 16.89 -4.92
N ARG A 89 -8.30 17.48 -3.83
CA ARG A 89 -8.59 18.86 -3.42
C ARG A 89 -7.73 19.94 -4.10
N TYR A 90 -6.83 19.60 -5.03
CA TYR A 90 -6.15 20.64 -5.82
C TYR A 90 -7.09 21.23 -6.87
N SER A 91 -7.38 22.52 -6.73
CA SER A 91 -8.19 23.31 -7.66
C SER A 91 -7.42 24.54 -8.20
N GLY A 92 -7.91 25.12 -9.29
CA GLY A 92 -7.36 26.33 -9.90
C GLY A 92 -6.01 26.08 -10.59
N VAL A 93 -5.04 26.98 -10.39
CA VAL A 93 -3.71 26.91 -11.03
C VAL A 93 -2.99 25.58 -10.73
N TRP A 94 -3.28 24.98 -9.58
CA TRP A 94 -2.69 23.73 -9.12
C TRP A 94 -3.24 22.49 -9.84
N LEU A 95 -4.29 22.63 -10.66
CA LEU A 95 -4.80 21.53 -11.48
C LEU A 95 -3.75 21.05 -12.50
N ILE A 96 -2.98 21.98 -13.08
CA ILE A 96 -1.91 21.65 -14.04
C ILE A 96 -0.78 20.88 -13.34
N THR A 97 -0.38 21.34 -12.15
CA THR A 97 0.65 20.66 -11.35
C THR A 97 0.18 19.29 -10.87
N ARG A 98 -1.09 19.16 -10.46
CA ARG A 98 -1.73 17.88 -10.13
C ARG A 98 -1.65 16.91 -11.32
N CYS A 99 -2.14 17.33 -12.49
CA CYS A 99 -2.14 16.49 -13.68
C CYS A 99 -0.72 16.10 -14.10
N GLY A 100 0.25 17.02 -14.03
CA GLY A 100 1.65 16.71 -14.30
C GLY A 100 2.23 15.67 -13.34
N SER A 101 1.99 15.81 -12.03
CA SER A 101 2.47 14.87 -11.02
C SER A 101 1.82 13.48 -11.13
N LEU A 102 0.50 13.43 -11.40
CA LEU A 102 -0.24 12.18 -11.62
C LEU A 102 0.24 11.49 -12.90
N MET A 103 0.42 12.25 -13.99
CA MET A 103 0.91 11.72 -15.27
C MET A 103 2.34 11.17 -15.16
N GLN A 104 3.23 11.85 -14.44
CA GLN A 104 4.59 11.36 -14.20
C GLN A 104 4.62 10.06 -13.38
N SER A 105 3.70 9.91 -12.43
CA SER A 105 3.58 8.70 -11.61
C SER A 105 2.72 7.60 -12.24
N GLY A 106 2.02 7.90 -13.34
CA GLY A 106 1.09 7.00 -14.02
C GLY A 106 -0.18 6.67 -13.22
N TYR A 107 -0.59 7.55 -12.31
CA TYR A 107 -1.74 7.33 -11.42
C TYR A 107 -3.02 7.94 -12.00
N ASP A 108 -4.12 7.20 -11.89
CA ASP A 108 -5.45 7.65 -12.29
C ASP A 108 -6.32 7.90 -11.05
N LEU A 109 -7.04 9.00 -11.04
CA LEU A 109 -7.95 9.39 -9.96
C LEU A 109 -9.08 8.38 -9.78
N ASN A 110 -9.53 7.74 -10.85
CA ASN A 110 -10.60 6.74 -10.80
C ASN A 110 -10.17 5.42 -10.13
N ASN A 111 -8.86 5.21 -9.95
CA ASN A 111 -8.34 3.98 -9.37
C ASN A 111 -8.39 3.94 -7.83
N TRP A 112 -8.75 5.05 -7.16
CA TRP A 112 -8.72 5.10 -5.70
C TRP A 112 -9.52 3.97 -5.03
N THR A 113 -10.75 3.73 -5.49
CA THR A 113 -11.59 2.64 -4.97
C THR A 113 -11.00 1.27 -5.29
N HIS A 114 -10.39 1.10 -6.47
CA HIS A 114 -9.74 -0.15 -6.88
C HIS A 114 -8.53 -0.46 -5.99
N CYS A 115 -7.70 0.54 -5.67
CA CYS A 115 -6.57 0.39 -4.75
C CYS A 115 -7.01 -0.07 -3.36
N LEU A 116 -8.10 0.50 -2.83
CA LEU A 116 -8.68 0.08 -1.54
C LEU A 116 -9.20 -1.36 -1.59
N ILE A 117 -9.90 -1.74 -2.67
CA ILE A 117 -10.39 -3.11 -2.86
C ILE A 117 -9.21 -4.10 -2.88
N TYR A 118 -8.15 -3.81 -3.62
CA TYR A 118 -6.97 -4.69 -3.66
C TYR A 118 -6.27 -4.83 -2.31
N LEU A 119 -6.17 -3.74 -1.53
CA LEU A 119 -5.61 -3.77 -0.17
C LEU A 119 -6.43 -4.67 0.77
N VAL A 120 -7.75 -4.51 0.76
CA VAL A 120 -8.65 -5.31 1.60
C VAL A 120 -8.63 -6.77 1.17
N LEU A 121 -8.72 -7.05 -0.14
CA LEU A 121 -8.69 -8.40 -0.70
C LEU A 121 -7.39 -9.12 -0.31
N THR A 122 -6.25 -8.45 -0.46
CA THR A 122 -4.95 -9.01 -0.04
C THR A 122 -4.93 -9.31 1.45
N GLY A 123 -5.47 -8.41 2.29
CA GLY A 123 -5.60 -8.64 3.73
C GLY A 123 -6.51 -9.81 4.11
N VAL A 124 -7.58 -10.07 3.35
CA VAL A 124 -8.46 -11.25 3.52
C VAL A 124 -7.72 -12.52 3.11
N VAL A 125 -7.07 -12.52 1.94
CA VAL A 125 -6.30 -13.66 1.45
C VAL A 125 -5.19 -14.04 2.43
N CYS A 126 -4.43 -13.07 2.96
CA CYS A 126 -3.40 -13.36 3.96
C CYS A 126 -3.97 -13.99 5.24
N ARG A 127 -5.17 -13.59 5.69
CA ARG A 127 -5.83 -14.20 6.85
C ARG A 127 -6.30 -15.63 6.56
N ILE A 128 -6.83 -15.88 5.38
CA ILE A 128 -7.20 -17.23 4.94
C ILE A 128 -5.95 -18.12 4.91
N ILE A 129 -4.85 -17.63 4.35
CA ILE A 129 -3.56 -18.35 4.36
C ILE A 129 -3.09 -18.59 5.80
N ALA A 130 -3.15 -17.57 6.67
CA ALA A 130 -2.77 -17.73 8.07
C ALA A 130 -3.62 -18.81 8.78
N PHE A 131 -4.92 -18.84 8.54
CA PHE A 131 -5.81 -19.87 9.08
C PHE A 131 -5.43 -21.27 8.59
N PHE A 132 -5.18 -21.44 7.28
CA PHE A 132 -4.72 -22.71 6.73
C PHE A 132 -3.36 -23.13 7.31
N CYS A 133 -2.42 -22.20 7.45
CA CYS A 133 -1.13 -22.47 8.10
C CYS A 133 -1.33 -22.92 9.55
N LEU A 134 -2.21 -22.27 10.31
CA LEU A 134 -2.50 -22.64 11.70
C LEU A 134 -3.07 -24.06 11.79
N VAL A 135 -4.04 -24.39 10.94
CA VAL A 135 -4.66 -25.73 10.89
C VAL A 135 -3.69 -26.82 10.45
N THR A 136 -2.81 -26.52 9.50
CA THR A 136 -1.86 -27.51 8.94
C THR A 136 -0.68 -27.75 9.87
N PHE A 137 -0.14 -26.67 10.44
CA PHE A 137 1.10 -26.75 11.22
C PHE A 137 0.90 -27.05 12.69
N GLN A 138 -0.36 -27.18 13.19
CA GLN A 138 -0.75 -27.44 14.59
C GLN A 138 0.45 -27.55 15.53
N LYS A 139 1.12 -26.41 15.78
CA LYS A 139 2.28 -26.38 16.66
C LYS A 139 1.70 -26.57 18.06
N LYS A 140 1.83 -27.78 18.58
CA LYS A 140 1.67 -28.07 20.01
C LYS A 140 2.66 -27.25 20.80
#